data_AF-A0A060HUP8-F1
#
_entry.id   AF-A0A060HUP8-F1
#
_cell.length_a   1.000
_cell.length_b   1.000
_cell.length_c   1.000
_cell.angle_alpha   90.00
_cell.angle_beta   90.00
_cell.angle_gamma   90.00
#
_symmetry.space_group_name_H-M   'P 1'
#
loop_
_entity.id
_entity.type
_entity.pdbx_description
1 polymer ?
#
loop_
_entity_poly.entity_id
_entity_poly.type
_entity_poly.pdbx_seq_one_letter_code
_entity_poly.pdbx_strand_id
1 'polypeptide(L)' 'MLEAKCPKCGKKAQVDDDMANVRCDFCGYSATYDEYIELMKGKAVTMADDYQMNWDKNPF' A
#
# COMPACT_ATOMS: atom_id res chain seq x y z
N MET A 1 18.99 -3.58 4.55
CA MET A 1 17.84 -2.79 5.02
C MET A 1 17.02 -2.21 3.87
N LEU A 2 15.86 -2.80 3.63
CA LEU A 2 14.90 -2.39 2.60
C LEU A 2 13.95 -1.32 3.13
N GLU A 3 13.59 -0.36 2.27
CA GLU A 3 12.61 0.68 2.59
C GLU A 3 11.32 0.42 1.80
N ALA A 4 10.20 0.28 2.52
CA ALA A 4 8.86 0.13 1.95
C ALA A 4 8.02 1.40 2.18
N LYS A 5 6.92 1.55 1.43
CA LYS A 5 5.99 2.67 1.65
C LYS A 5 4.90 2.23 2.63
N CYS A 6 4.78 2.92 3.76
CA CYS A 6 3.73 2.61 4.73
C CYS A 6 2.35 2.82 4.08
N PRO A 7 1.47 1.81 4.10
CA PRO A 7 0.17 1.93 3.47
C PRO A 7 -0.80 2.79 4.29
N LYS A 8 -0.55 3.00 5.59
CA LYS A 8 -1.41 3.82 6.46
C LYS A 8 -1.10 5.31 6.37
N CYS A 9 0.17 5.68 6.49
CA CYS A 9 0.58 7.09 6.58
C CYS A 9 1.32 7.60 5.35
N GLY A 10 1.68 6.72 4.40
CA GLY A 10 2.40 7.09 3.18
C GLY A 10 3.88 7.42 3.37
N LYS A 11 4.38 7.42 4.61
CA LYS A 11 5.82 7.62 4.93
C LYS A 11 6.62 6.34 4.70
N LYS A 12 7.94 6.43 4.84
CA LYS A 12 8.85 5.28 4.76
C LYS A 12 8.63 4.34 5.95
N ALA A 13 8.50 3.06 5.65
CA ALA A 13 8.51 1.95 6.57
C ALA A 13 9.80 1.15 6.36
N GLN A 14 10.33 0.57 7.42
CA GLN A 14 11.47 -0.32 7.37
C GLN A 14 10.99 -1.76 7.21
N VAL A 15 11.71 -2.52 6.41
CA VAL A 15 11.51 -3.96 6.26
C VAL A 15 12.68 -4.65 6.93
N ASP A 16 12.39 -5.65 7.77
CA ASP A 16 13.42 -6.49 8.38
C ASP A 16 14.29 -7.16 7.31
N ASP A 17 15.54 -7.48 7.64
CA ASP A 17 16.47 -8.10 6.68
C ASP A 17 16.00 -9.49 6.20
N ASP A 18 15.18 -10.20 6.98
CA ASP A 18 14.51 -11.44 6.57
C ASP A 18 13.29 -11.23 5.64
N MET A 19 12.95 -9.97 5.31
CA MET A 19 11.72 -9.61 4.58
C MET A 19 10.45 -10.25 5.17
N ALA A 20 10.45 -10.53 6.48
CA ALA A 20 9.34 -11.18 7.16
C ALA A 20 8.29 -10.18 7.62
N ASN A 21 8.72 -8.98 8.06
CA ASN A 21 7.84 -7.95 8.59
C ASN A 21 8.20 -6.56 8.07
N VAL A 22 7.16 -5.73 7.97
CA VAL A 22 7.23 -4.32 7.60
C VAL A 22 6.77 -3.50 8.79
N ARG A 23 7.63 -2.62 9.29
CA ARG A 23 7.34 -1.75 10.43
C ARG A 23 7.54 -0.28 10.08
N CYS A 24 6.60 0.57 10.49
CA CYS A 24 6.67 2.00 10.32
C CYS A 24 6.81 2.70 11.67
N ASP A 25 7.96 3.28 11.94
CA ASP A 25 8.22 4.00 13.19
C ASP A 25 7.47 5.34 13.30
N PHE A 26 6.88 5.82 12.20
CA PHE A 26 6.14 7.09 12.21
C PHE A 26 4.71 6.96 12.72
N CYS A 27 4.01 5.89 12.38
CA CYS A 27 2.62 5.67 12.78
C CYS A 27 2.42 4.42 13.65
N GLY A 28 3.48 3.65 13.89
CA GLY A 28 3.43 2.40 14.65
C GLY A 28 2.81 1.23 13.89
N TYR A 29 2.68 1.33 12.56
CA TYR A 29 2.18 0.21 11.74
C TYR A 29 3.21 -0.93 11.73
N SER A 30 2.80 -2.15 12.06
CA SER A 30 3.58 -3.36 11.86
C SER A 30 2.68 -4.42 11.23
N ALA A 31 3.17 -5.06 10.18
CA ALA A 31 2.48 -6.19 9.55
C ALA A 31 3.52 -7.16 9.00
N THR A 32 3.11 -8.40 8.76
CA THR A 32 3.95 -9.33 8.00
C THR A 32 4.07 -8.87 6.56
N TYR A 33 5.12 -9.33 5.87
CA TYR A 33 5.32 -9.00 4.47
C TYR A 33 4.15 -9.48 3.59
N ASP A 34 3.59 -10.65 3.88
CA ASP A 34 2.44 -11.19 3.17
C ASP A 34 1.20 -10.29 3.32
N GLU A 35 0.86 -9.90 4.55
CA GLU A 35 -0.23 -8.95 4.83
C GLU A 35 0.01 -7.59 4.17
N TYR A 36 1.25 -7.10 4.17
CA TYR A 36 1.61 -5.85 3.51
C TYR A 36 1.38 -5.94 1.99
N ILE A 37 1.78 -7.05 1.36
CA ILE A 37 1.58 -7.29 -0.07
C ILE A 37 0.08 -7.39 -0.39
N GLU A 38 -0.71 -8.14 0.38
CA GLU A 38 -2.16 -8.24 0.20
C GLU A 38 -2.85 -6.87 0.33
N LEU A 39 -2.44 -6.07 1.31
CA LEU A 39 -3.01 -4.74 1.52
C LEU A 39 -2.64 -3.77 0.38
N MET A 40 -1.42 -3.86 -0.15
CA MET A 40 -0.98 -3.08 -1.30
C MET A 40 -1.64 -3.53 -2.61
N LYS A 41 -1.82 -4.84 -2.81
CA LYS A 41 -2.60 -5.40 -3.92
C LYS A 41 -4.05 -4.90 -3.89
N GLY A 42 -4.69 -4.96 -2.72
CA GLY A 42 -6.06 -4.45 -2.54
C GLY A 42 -6.19 -3.00 -2.96
N LYS A 43 -5.24 -2.14 -2.58
CA LYS A 43 -5.21 -0.73 -2.98
C LYS A 43 -4.97 -0.51 -4.48
N ALA A 44 -4.19 -1.37 -5.14
CA ALA A 44 -3.96 -1.27 -6.59
C ALA A 44 -5.22 -1.65 -7.38
N VAL A 45 -6.00 -2.62 -6.91
CA VAL A 45 -7.28 -3.00 -7.52
C VAL A 45 -8.31 -1.88 -7.39
N THR A 46 -8.37 -1.19 -6.24
CA THR A 46 -9.29 -0.06 -6.06
C THR A 46 -8.97 1.12 -7.00
N MET A 47 -7.73 1.25 -7.48
CA MET A 47 -7.37 2.26 -8.48
C MET A 47 -7.75 1.84 -9.91
N ALA A 48 -7.81 0.54 -10.22
CA ALA A 48 -8.26 0.07 -11.53
C ALA A 48 -9.78 0.28 -11.71
N ASP A 49 -10.55 0.07 -10.66
CA ASP A 49 -12.00 0.29 -10.69
C ASP A 49 -12.37 1.79 -10.75
N ASP A 50 -11.58 2.68 -10.12
CA ASP A 50 -11.81 4.14 -10.19
C ASP A 50 -11.48 4.75 -11.56
N TYR A 51 -10.63 4.11 -12.38
CA TYR A 51 -10.39 4.55 -13.76
C TYR A 51 -11.56 4.19 -14.71
N GLN A 52 -12.35 3.14 -14.42
CA GLN A 52 -13.53 2.81 -15.23
C GLN A 52 -14.74 3.70 -14.93
N MET A 53 -14.83 4.35 -13.76
CA MET A 53 -16.02 5.10 -13.35
C MET A 53 -16.03 6.60 -13.70
N ASN A 54 -14.95 7.15 -14.28
CA ASN A 54 -14.91 8.57 -14.68
C ASN A 54 -15.06 8.82 -16.19
N TRP A 55 -15.36 7.78 -16.99
CA TRP A 55 -15.62 7.93 -18.43
C TRP A 55 -17.09 8.25 -18.77
N ASP A 56 -18.06 7.93 -17.89
CA ASP A 56 -19.50 8.05 -18.19
C ASP A 56 -20.12 9.42 -17.86
N LYS A 57 -19.34 10.43 -17.43
CA LYS A 57 -19.90 11.72 -16.94
C LYS A 57 -19.60 12.97 -17.77
N ASN A 58 -18.97 12.85 -18.93
CA ASN A 58 -18.80 14.00 -19.83
C ASN A 58 -19.26 13.71 -21.26
N PRO A 59 -20.58 13.65 -21.51
CA PRO A 59 -21.08 13.86 -22.86
C PRO A 59 -20.78 15.32 -23.21
N PHE A 60 -19.99 15.53 -24.26
CA PHE A 60 -19.99 16.81 -24.97
C PHE A 60 -21.39 17.14 -25.46
#